data_AF-B4MNY8-F1
#
_entry.id   AF-B4MNY8-F1
#
_cell.length_a   1.000
_cell.length_b   1.000
_cell.length_c   1.000
_cell.angle_alpha   90.00
_cell.angle_beta   90.00
_cell.angle_gamma   90.00
#
_symmetry.space_group_name_H-M   'P 1'
#
loop_
_entity.id
_entity.type
_entity.pdbx_description
1 polymer ?
#
loop_
_entity_poly.entity_id
_entity_poly.type
_entity_poly.pdbx_seq_one_letter_code
_entity_poly.pdbx_strand_id
1 'polypeptide(L)'
;MSSKSKAEQLHKQTLRDKQKRIKPGLELKAAFPDAQYTVVATKPLPSNTLIDLQLLQNLHVEQLGHQDQAKELHDLLQRQFKAIAEAPYKHQKNAILSSFKKYLANDKKQCVKVEGGNGFKRLWQQHLNRLPLVTLDIADSIISQYSCPRKMILHFRGDITACETLANVRIKRGQGPQPMQTEKRIGNVLSSKLYTLYNARDENSLL
;
A
#
# COMPACT_ATOMS: atom_id res chain seq x y z
N MET A 1 3.57 46.75 52.68
CA MET A 1 2.99 46.10 51.47
C MET A 1 4.15 45.56 50.65
N SER A 2 4.27 44.31 50.23
CA SER A 2 3.45 43.11 50.33
C SER A 2 4.40 41.94 50.01
N SER A 3 4.92 41.26 51.04
CA SER A 3 5.66 40.01 50.86
C SER A 3 4.68 38.93 50.43
N LYS A 4 4.52 38.73 49.12
CA LYS A 4 3.73 37.59 48.61
C LYS A 4 4.30 36.32 49.21
N SER A 5 3.46 35.62 49.97
CA SER A 5 3.85 34.43 50.73
C SER A 5 4.47 33.41 49.79
N LYS A 6 5.63 32.87 50.17
CA LYS A 6 6.37 31.82 49.44
C LYS A 6 5.46 30.63 49.06
N ALA A 7 4.38 30.42 49.82
CA ALA A 7 3.33 29.44 49.54
C ALA A 7 2.48 29.76 48.30
N GLU A 8 2.15 31.04 48.04
CA GLU A 8 1.43 31.45 46.82
C GLU A 8 2.29 31.31 45.57
N GLN A 9 3.60 31.54 45.69
CA GLN A 9 4.56 31.34 44.61
C GLN A 9 4.74 29.86 44.28
N LEU A 10 4.87 29.01 45.31
CA LEU A 10 4.96 27.56 45.13
C LEU A 10 3.68 26.99 44.53
N HIS A 11 2.50 27.42 44.99
CA HIS A 11 1.21 26.99 44.45
C HIS A 11 1.02 27.42 42.99
N LYS A 12 1.41 28.65 42.62
CA LYS A 12 1.40 29.12 41.22
C LYS A 12 2.38 28.35 40.34
N GLN A 13 3.51 27.93 40.90
CA GLN A 13 4.50 27.13 40.18
C GLN A 13 4.01 25.69 39.98
N THR A 14 3.39 25.08 40.99
CA THR A 14 2.75 23.76 40.86
C THR A 14 1.58 23.77 39.88
N LEU A 15 0.77 24.84 39.84
CA LEU A 15 -0.29 25.02 38.83
C LEU A 15 0.28 25.17 37.42
N ARG A 16 1.39 25.90 37.24
CA ARG A 16 2.10 25.99 35.96
C ARG A 16 2.73 24.68 35.52
N ASP A 17 3.28 23.89 36.45
CA ASP A 17 3.87 22.59 36.15
C ASP A 17 2.80 21.50 35.89
N LYS A 18 1.63 21.62 36.51
CA LYS A 18 0.43 20.83 36.15
C LYS A 18 -0.12 21.24 34.77
N GLN A 19 -0.17 22.54 34.45
CA GLN A 19 -0.53 23.04 33.12
C GLN A 19 0.48 22.62 32.04
N LYS A 20 1.77 22.42 32.38
CA LYS A 20 2.77 21.86 31.45
C LYS A 20 2.59 20.37 31.17
N ARG A 21 1.78 19.65 31.95
CA ARG A 21 1.45 18.24 31.76
C ARG A 21 0.01 18.04 31.31
N ILE A 22 -0.55 18.99 30.54
CA ILE A 22 -1.78 18.72 29.80
C ILE A 22 -1.47 17.59 28.82
N LYS A 23 -2.14 16.45 29.00
CA LYS A 23 -2.06 15.29 28.13
C LYS A 23 -3.31 15.32 27.24
N PRO A 24 -3.32 16.13 26.17
CA PRO A 24 -4.53 16.39 25.41
C PRO A 24 -5.16 15.10 24.87
N GLY A 25 -4.35 14.08 24.56
CA GLY A 25 -4.87 12.79 24.08
C GLY A 25 -5.70 12.03 25.13
N LEU A 26 -5.33 12.11 26.41
CA LEU A 26 -6.08 11.47 27.50
C LEU A 26 -7.40 12.18 27.77
N GLU A 27 -7.40 13.51 27.76
CA GLU A 27 -8.62 14.30 27.96
C GLU A 27 -9.60 14.15 26.80
N LEU A 28 -9.09 14.15 25.56
CA LEU A 28 -9.92 13.92 24.37
C LEU A 28 -10.54 12.52 24.37
N LYS A 29 -9.75 11.48 24.72
CA LYS A 29 -10.25 10.10 24.87
C LYS A 29 -11.30 9.96 25.97
N ALA A 30 -11.16 10.68 27.08
CA ALA A 30 -12.15 10.68 28.14
C ALA A 30 -13.46 11.34 27.70
N ALA A 31 -13.38 12.42 26.91
CA ALA A 31 -14.55 13.15 26.42
C ALA A 31 -15.26 12.46 25.24
N PHE A 32 -14.51 11.80 24.36
CA PHE A 32 -15.03 11.25 23.10
C PHE A 32 -14.39 9.90 22.76
N PRO A 33 -14.62 8.83 23.53
CA PRO A 33 -13.83 7.59 23.45
C PRO A 33 -13.76 6.94 22.07
N ASP A 34 -14.80 7.07 21.26
CA ASP A 34 -14.91 6.44 19.94
C ASP A 34 -14.46 7.34 18.77
N ALA A 35 -13.99 8.57 19.06
CA ALA A 35 -13.58 9.52 18.04
C ALA A 35 -12.09 9.38 17.68
N GLN A 36 -11.77 9.57 16.40
CA GLN A 36 -10.40 9.77 15.94
C GLN A 36 -10.09 11.26 15.93
N TYR A 37 -8.96 11.64 16.53
CA TYR A 37 -8.58 13.05 16.67
C TYR A 37 -7.50 13.43 15.67
N THR A 38 -7.74 14.53 14.97
CA THR A 38 -6.74 15.20 14.14
C THR A 38 -6.49 16.59 14.72
N VAL A 39 -5.25 16.87 15.11
CA VAL A 39 -4.82 18.18 15.59
C VAL A 39 -4.11 18.88 14.46
N VAL A 40 -4.62 20.06 14.09
CA VAL A 40 -4.01 20.89 13.05
C VAL A 40 -3.16 21.96 13.72
N ALA A 41 -1.85 21.91 13.49
CA ALA A 41 -0.95 22.94 13.98
C ALA A 41 -0.81 24.05 12.95
N THR A 42 -1.20 25.27 13.32
CA THR A 42 -1.08 26.47 12.48
C THR A 42 0.31 27.11 12.52
N LYS A 43 1.17 26.64 13.43
CA LYS A 43 2.56 27.08 13.59
C LYS A 43 3.46 25.85 13.53
N PRO A 44 4.67 25.97 12.95
CA PRO A 44 5.63 24.89 12.93
C PRO A 44 6.00 24.52 14.37
N LEU A 45 5.68 23.29 14.76
CA LEU A 45 6.13 22.67 16.00
C LEU A 45 7.44 21.93 15.76
N PRO A 46 8.35 21.89 16.73
CA PRO A 46 9.57 21.11 16.64
C PRO A 46 9.26 19.62 16.54
N SER A 47 10.10 18.86 15.84
CA SER A 47 9.89 17.43 15.57
C SER A 47 9.67 16.60 16.84
N ASN A 48 10.39 16.90 17.93
CA ASN A 48 10.24 16.18 19.19
C ASN A 48 8.81 16.32 19.75
N THR A 49 8.20 17.51 19.65
CA THR A 49 6.82 17.71 20.10
C THR A 49 5.81 16.99 19.22
N LEU A 50 6.03 16.93 17.90
CA LEU A 50 5.19 16.14 17.01
C LEU A 50 5.24 14.65 17.35
N ILE A 51 6.45 14.13 17.61
CA ILE A 51 6.67 12.74 18.00
C ILE A 51 5.98 12.46 19.33
N ASP A 52 6.10 13.35 20.32
CA ASP A 52 5.43 13.20 21.62
C ASP A 52 3.90 13.20 21.47
N LEU A 53 3.34 14.08 20.64
CA LEU A 53 1.90 14.12 20.35
C LEU A 53 1.42 12.85 19.63
N GLN A 54 2.20 12.33 18.68
CA GLN A 54 1.83 11.13 17.95
C GLN A 54 1.97 9.85 18.80
N LEU A 55 3.11 9.66 19.47
CA LEU A 55 3.41 8.42 20.21
C LEU A 55 2.80 8.40 21.61
N LEU A 56 2.94 9.49 22.38
CA LEU A 56 2.51 9.51 23.77
C LEU A 56 1.03 9.87 23.92
N GLN A 57 0.48 10.66 22.99
CA GLN A 57 -0.93 11.10 23.04
C GLN A 57 -1.82 10.37 22.03
N ASN A 58 -1.24 9.60 21.10
CA ASN A 58 -1.98 8.87 20.06
C ASN A 58 -2.91 9.79 19.25
N LEU A 59 -2.39 10.96 18.88
CA LEU A 59 -3.07 11.97 18.07
C LEU A 59 -2.50 11.96 16.67
N HIS A 60 -3.35 12.10 15.65
CA HIS A 60 -2.89 12.43 14.31
C HIS A 60 -2.64 13.93 14.26
N VAL A 61 -1.43 14.35 13.86
CA VAL A 61 -1.04 15.77 13.82
C VAL A 61 -0.67 16.14 12.39
N GLU A 62 -1.29 17.19 11.87
CA GLU A 62 -1.01 17.77 10.55
C GLU A 62 -0.52 19.22 10.74
N GLN A 63 0.55 19.60 10.06
CA GLN A 63 1.07 20.97 10.08
C GLN A 63 0.71 21.66 8.78
N LEU A 64 0.04 22.81 8.86
CA LEU A 64 -0.24 23.62 7.69
C LEU A 64 0.99 24.45 7.31
N GLY A 65 1.26 24.54 6.02
CA GLY A 65 2.29 25.36 5.42
C GLY A 65 2.07 26.86 5.67
N HIS A 66 3.13 27.64 5.47
CA HIS A 66 3.13 29.07 5.82
C HIS A 66 2.54 29.97 4.71
N GLN A 67 2.43 29.48 3.47
CA GLN A 67 2.05 30.30 2.32
C GLN A 67 0.54 30.47 2.13
N ASP A 68 -0.27 29.43 2.35
CA ASP A 68 -1.73 29.50 2.19
C ASP A 68 -2.48 28.55 3.15
N GLN A 69 -2.48 28.91 4.44
CA GLN A 69 -3.07 28.12 5.51
C GLN A 69 -4.57 27.86 5.33
N ALA A 70 -5.31 28.83 4.79
CA ALA A 70 -6.75 28.72 4.62
C ALA A 70 -7.10 27.68 3.55
N LYS A 71 -6.40 27.70 2.42
CA LYS A 71 -6.58 26.71 1.35
C LYS A 71 -6.14 25.32 1.78
N GLU A 72 -4.99 25.19 2.43
CA GLU A 72 -4.52 23.88 2.89
C GLU A 72 -5.47 23.26 3.93
N LEU A 73 -6.02 24.07 4.84
CA LEU A 73 -7.04 23.62 5.77
C LEU A 73 -8.31 23.17 5.05
N HIS A 74 -8.75 23.93 4.03
CA HIS A 74 -9.89 23.56 3.20
C HIS A 74 -9.66 22.21 2.51
N ASP A 75 -8.51 22.02 1.86
CA ASP A 75 -8.15 20.79 1.16
C ASP A 75 -8.02 19.59 2.12
N LEU A 76 -7.53 19.83 3.35
CA LEU A 76 -7.48 18.82 4.41
C LEU A 76 -8.88 18.40 4.84
N LEU A 77 -9.76 19.36 5.15
CA LEU A 77 -11.13 19.09 5.55
C LEU A 77 -11.91 18.36 4.45
N GLN A 78 -11.77 18.79 3.19
CA GLN A 78 -12.43 18.13 2.07
C GLN A 78 -11.98 16.67 1.91
N ARG A 79 -10.67 16.39 2.01
CA ARG A 79 -10.14 15.02 1.99
C ARG A 79 -10.64 14.21 3.18
N GLN A 80 -10.68 14.79 4.37
CA GLN A 80 -11.10 14.12 5.59
C GLN A 80 -12.59 13.78 5.57
N PHE A 81 -13.45 14.72 5.19
CA PHE A 81 -14.88 14.47 5.07
C PHE A 81 -15.19 13.40 4.02
N LYS A 82 -14.50 13.45 2.87
CA LYS A 82 -14.63 12.40 1.87
C LYS A 82 -14.16 11.05 2.40
N ALA A 83 -13.05 11.01 3.14
CA ALA A 83 -12.54 9.79 3.74
C ALA A 83 -13.51 9.19 4.77
N ILE A 84 -14.11 10.03 5.63
CA ILE A 84 -15.12 9.64 6.61
C ILE A 84 -16.38 9.12 5.92
N ALA A 85 -16.90 9.83 4.92
CA ALA A 85 -18.09 9.43 4.17
C ALA A 85 -17.89 8.08 3.45
N GLU A 86 -16.71 7.85 2.87
CA GLU A 86 -16.37 6.61 2.16
C GLU A 86 -15.87 5.49 3.09
N ALA A 87 -15.61 5.77 4.37
CA ALA A 87 -15.06 4.81 5.33
C ALA A 87 -15.87 3.51 5.43
N PRO A 88 -17.21 3.52 5.69
CA PRO A 88 -17.97 2.28 5.84
C PRO A 88 -17.95 1.43 4.57
N TYR A 89 -18.11 2.06 3.40
CA TYR A 89 -18.03 1.38 2.10
C TYR A 89 -16.64 0.75 1.88
N LYS A 90 -15.55 1.48 2.18
CA LYS A 90 -14.19 0.96 2.08
C LYS A 90 -13.92 -0.19 3.04
N HIS A 91 -14.43 -0.15 4.27
CA HIS A 91 -14.28 -1.24 5.23
C HIS A 91 -14.99 -2.51 4.74
N GLN A 92 -16.24 -2.40 4.30
CA GLN A 92 -16.99 -3.54 3.74
C GLN A 92 -16.30 -4.11 2.50
N LYS A 93 -15.89 -3.24 1.58
CA LYS A 93 -15.15 -3.64 0.39
C LYS A 93 -13.84 -4.34 0.78
N ASN A 94 -13.07 -3.79 1.71
CA ASN A 94 -11.81 -4.40 2.17
C ASN A 94 -12.02 -5.74 2.87
N ALA A 95 -13.09 -5.92 3.65
CA ALA A 95 -13.43 -7.21 4.26
C ALA A 95 -13.76 -8.28 3.20
N ILE A 96 -14.38 -7.90 2.10
CA ILE A 96 -14.61 -8.80 0.95
C ILE A 96 -13.28 -9.12 0.25
N LEU A 97 -12.43 -8.10 0.08
CA LEU A 97 -11.13 -8.18 -0.61
C LEU A 97 -9.97 -8.73 0.23
N SER A 98 -10.14 -8.96 1.53
CA SER A 98 -9.06 -9.48 2.40
C SER A 98 -8.80 -10.97 2.21
N SER A 99 -9.68 -11.67 1.47
CA SER A 99 -9.56 -13.10 1.14
C SER A 99 -8.98 -13.33 -0.26
N PHE A 100 -8.92 -14.60 -0.71
CA PHE A 100 -8.60 -15.01 -2.09
C PHE A 100 -9.41 -14.23 -3.14
N LYS A 101 -10.59 -13.71 -2.76
CA LYS A 101 -11.41 -12.82 -3.58
C LYS A 101 -10.70 -11.54 -4.00
N LYS A 102 -9.56 -11.15 -3.44
CA LYS A 102 -8.76 -10.00 -3.93
C LYS A 102 -8.36 -10.14 -5.39
N TYR A 103 -7.97 -11.35 -5.80
CA TYR A 103 -7.52 -11.64 -7.17
C TYR A 103 -8.69 -11.87 -8.14
N LEU A 104 -9.86 -12.23 -7.60
CA LEU A 104 -11.11 -12.45 -8.34
C LEU A 104 -12.07 -11.26 -8.28
N ALA A 105 -11.73 -10.25 -7.49
CA ALA A 105 -12.53 -9.06 -7.41
C ALA A 105 -12.53 -8.42 -8.77
N ASN A 106 -13.72 -8.32 -9.35
CA ASN A 106 -14.00 -7.65 -10.61
C ASN A 106 -13.79 -6.13 -10.48
N ASP A 107 -12.60 -5.73 -10.06
CA ASP A 107 -12.15 -4.36 -10.14
C ASP A 107 -11.94 -4.11 -11.63
N LYS A 108 -12.77 -3.25 -12.24
CA LYS A 108 -12.68 -2.88 -13.66
C LYS A 108 -11.33 -2.25 -14.03
N LYS A 109 -10.47 -2.00 -13.04
CA LYS A 109 -9.09 -1.56 -13.21
C LYS A 109 -8.32 -2.61 -14.02
N GLN A 110 -7.76 -2.16 -15.14
CA GLN A 110 -6.89 -2.94 -16.03
C GLN A 110 -7.59 -4.03 -16.86
N CYS A 111 -8.91 -3.94 -17.08
CA CYS A 111 -9.57 -4.74 -18.11
C CYS A 111 -9.01 -4.39 -19.50
N VAL A 112 -8.80 -5.40 -20.34
CA VAL A 112 -8.32 -5.24 -21.71
C VAL A 112 -9.50 -5.41 -22.65
N LYS A 113 -9.80 -4.36 -23.42
CA LYS A 113 -10.75 -4.47 -24.53
C LYS A 113 -10.14 -5.36 -25.62
N VAL A 114 -10.87 -6.38 -26.04
CA VAL A 114 -10.45 -7.30 -27.10
C VAL A 114 -11.46 -7.22 -28.25
N GLU A 115 -10.98 -6.91 -29.45
CA GLU A 115 -11.80 -6.78 -30.65
C GLU A 115 -11.10 -7.47 -31.83
N GLY A 116 -11.75 -8.44 -32.46
CA GLY A 116 -11.25 -9.09 -33.69
C GLY A 116 -9.86 -9.76 -33.55
N GLY A 117 -9.42 -10.08 -32.34
CA GLY A 117 -8.09 -10.65 -32.07
C GLY A 117 -7.05 -9.63 -31.59
N ASN A 118 -7.31 -8.33 -31.77
CA ASN A 118 -6.50 -7.28 -31.19
C ASN A 118 -6.75 -7.23 -29.67
N GLY A 119 -5.66 -7.25 -28.90
CA GLY A 119 -5.70 -7.21 -27.44
C GLY A 119 -5.37 -8.53 -26.74
N PHE A 120 -5.33 -9.67 -27.43
CA PHE A 120 -4.99 -10.96 -26.78
C PHE A 120 -3.60 -10.99 -26.16
N LYS A 121 -2.60 -10.38 -26.81
CA LYS A 121 -1.25 -10.25 -26.22
C LYS A 121 -1.29 -9.46 -24.91
N ARG A 122 -2.02 -8.35 -24.88
CA ARG A 122 -2.17 -7.50 -23.69
C ARG A 122 -2.99 -8.19 -22.60
N LEU A 123 -4.01 -8.95 -22.98
CA LEU A 123 -4.79 -9.78 -22.06
C LEU A 123 -3.89 -10.86 -21.42
N TRP A 124 -3.06 -11.51 -22.22
CA TRP A 124 -2.10 -12.50 -21.75
C TRP A 124 -1.08 -11.90 -20.78
N GLN A 125 -0.53 -10.72 -21.11
CA GLN A 125 0.33 -9.95 -20.21
C GLN A 125 -0.37 -9.59 -18.90
N GLN A 126 -1.62 -9.10 -18.95
CA GLN A 126 -2.38 -8.77 -17.74
C GLN A 126 -2.65 -9.99 -16.87
N HIS A 127 -2.96 -11.14 -17.47
CA HIS A 127 -3.12 -12.39 -16.75
C HIS A 127 -1.84 -12.75 -15.97
N LEU A 128 -0.68 -12.73 -16.63
CA LEU A 128 0.60 -13.03 -15.97
C LEU A 128 0.90 -12.05 -14.83
N ASN A 129 0.63 -10.75 -15.01
CA ASN A 129 0.84 -9.73 -13.97
C ASN A 129 -0.14 -9.81 -12.79
N ARG A 130 -1.18 -10.66 -12.83
CA ARG A 130 -2.00 -10.96 -11.65
C ARG A 130 -1.31 -11.92 -10.68
N LEU A 131 -0.35 -12.70 -11.17
CA LEU A 131 0.36 -13.66 -10.36
C LEU A 131 1.38 -12.95 -9.44
N PRO A 132 1.54 -13.42 -8.20
CA PRO A 132 2.62 -12.93 -7.36
C PRO A 132 3.97 -13.22 -8.03
N LEU A 133 4.96 -12.35 -7.80
CA LEU A 133 6.33 -12.46 -8.32
C LEU A 133 6.51 -12.16 -9.83
N VAL A 134 5.43 -11.90 -10.58
CA VAL A 134 5.53 -11.53 -12.00
C VAL A 134 5.49 -10.01 -12.14
N THR A 135 6.57 -9.44 -12.67
CA THR A 135 6.65 -8.03 -13.10
C THR A 135 6.39 -7.89 -14.61
N LEU A 136 6.23 -6.67 -15.10
CA LEU A 136 6.02 -6.39 -16.53
C LEU A 136 7.14 -6.99 -17.41
N ASP A 137 8.41 -6.80 -17.03
CA ASP A 137 9.55 -7.33 -17.78
C ASP A 137 9.58 -8.86 -17.80
N ILE A 138 9.19 -9.50 -16.68
CA ILE A 138 9.09 -10.97 -16.58
C ILE A 138 7.96 -11.46 -17.48
N ALA A 139 6.79 -10.82 -17.42
CA ALA A 139 5.66 -11.15 -18.28
C ALA A 139 6.03 -11.03 -19.75
N ASP A 140 6.71 -9.96 -20.17
CA ASP A 140 7.16 -9.79 -21.56
C ASP A 140 8.18 -10.84 -21.99
N SER A 141 9.08 -11.23 -21.09
CA SER A 141 10.05 -12.30 -21.34
C SER A 141 9.34 -13.65 -21.53
N ILE A 142 8.36 -13.97 -20.69
CA ILE A 142 7.51 -15.16 -20.83
C ILE A 142 6.71 -15.12 -22.14
N ILE A 143 6.09 -13.98 -22.48
CA ILE A 143 5.31 -13.81 -23.71
C ILE A 143 6.17 -13.99 -24.95
N SER A 144 7.44 -13.57 -24.88
CA SER A 144 8.38 -13.73 -26.00
C SER A 144 8.68 -15.20 -26.31
N GLN A 145 8.62 -16.08 -25.31
CA GLN A 145 8.74 -17.53 -25.48
C GLN A 145 7.38 -18.19 -25.75
N TYR A 146 6.34 -17.78 -25.04
CA TYR A 146 4.98 -18.31 -25.12
C TYR A 146 4.00 -17.21 -25.48
N SER A 147 3.76 -17.04 -26.78
CA SER A 147 2.85 -16.01 -27.31
C SER A 147 1.40 -16.13 -26.80
N CYS A 148 1.00 -17.31 -26.30
CA CYS A 148 -0.31 -17.57 -25.73
C CYS A 148 -0.24 -18.68 -24.67
N PRO A 149 -1.22 -18.75 -23.74
CA PRO A 149 -1.23 -19.76 -22.67
C PRO A 149 -1.19 -21.20 -23.19
N ARG A 150 -1.86 -21.47 -24.32
CA ARG A 150 -1.89 -22.82 -24.94
C ARG A 150 -0.50 -23.35 -25.28
N LYS A 151 0.41 -22.50 -25.79
CA LYS A 151 1.78 -22.92 -26.09
C LYS A 151 2.53 -23.31 -24.83
N MET A 152 2.30 -22.58 -23.74
CA MET A 152 2.92 -22.87 -22.44
C MET A 152 2.41 -24.20 -21.86
N ILE A 153 1.10 -24.45 -21.92
CA ILE A 153 0.49 -25.71 -21.49
C ILE A 153 1.03 -26.89 -22.30
N LEU A 154 1.12 -26.77 -23.62
CA LEU A 154 1.66 -27.81 -24.49
C LEU A 154 3.12 -28.13 -24.16
N HIS A 155 3.92 -27.09 -23.90
CA HIS A 155 5.31 -27.26 -23.48
C HIS A 155 5.43 -27.99 -22.14
N PHE A 156 4.66 -27.61 -21.13
CA PHE A 156 4.67 -28.29 -19.83
C PHE A 156 4.16 -29.73 -19.87
N ARG A 157 3.33 -30.09 -20.86
CA ARG A 157 2.85 -31.47 -21.06
C ARG A 157 3.83 -32.33 -21.85
N GLY A 158 4.55 -31.73 -22.79
CA GLY A 158 5.41 -32.44 -23.73
C GLY A 158 6.85 -32.64 -23.24
N ASP A 159 7.31 -31.80 -22.30
CA ASP A 159 8.70 -31.81 -21.86
C ASP A 159 8.82 -31.88 -20.33
N ILE A 160 9.62 -32.82 -19.85
CA ILE A 160 9.93 -33.05 -18.43
C ILE A 160 10.82 -31.93 -17.88
N THR A 161 11.67 -31.35 -18.74
CA THR A 161 12.61 -30.27 -18.40
C THR A 161 12.00 -28.87 -18.55
N ALA A 162 10.70 -28.79 -18.85
CA ALA A 162 10.02 -27.53 -19.13
C ALA A 162 10.15 -26.50 -17.99
N CYS A 163 10.17 -26.96 -16.73
CA CYS A 163 10.39 -26.11 -15.56
C CYS A 163 11.79 -25.47 -15.55
N GLU A 164 12.83 -26.22 -15.90
CA GLU A 164 14.22 -25.73 -15.94
C GLU A 164 14.40 -24.76 -17.11
N THR A 165 13.83 -25.09 -18.27
CA THR A 165 13.85 -24.26 -19.47
C THR A 165 13.24 -22.89 -19.21
N LEU A 166 12.07 -22.84 -18.57
CA LEU A 166 11.41 -21.58 -18.20
C LEU A 166 12.18 -20.82 -17.11
N ALA A 167 12.74 -21.52 -16.12
CA ALA A 167 13.52 -20.89 -15.06
C ALA A 167 14.78 -20.18 -15.60
N ASN A 168 15.37 -20.73 -16.66
CA ASN A 168 16.57 -20.20 -17.30
C ASN A 168 16.33 -19.04 -18.26
N VAL A 169 15.08 -18.64 -18.51
CA VAL A 169 14.76 -17.52 -19.41
C VAL A 169 15.34 -16.22 -18.87
N ARG A 170 16.06 -15.49 -19.73
CA ARG A 170 16.62 -14.18 -19.43
C ARG A 170 15.55 -13.11 -19.48
N ILE A 171 15.54 -12.23 -18.48
CA ILE A 171 14.59 -11.14 -18.38
C ILE A 171 15.08 -9.96 -19.24
N LYS A 172 14.31 -9.61 -20.27
CA LYS A 172 14.57 -8.44 -21.13
C LYS A 172 14.06 -7.18 -20.43
N ARG A 173 14.95 -6.38 -19.83
CA ARG A 173 14.56 -5.05 -19.32
C ARG A 173 14.44 -4.06 -20.49
N GLY A 174 13.44 -3.19 -20.45
CA GLY A 174 13.23 -2.13 -21.45
C GLY A 174 14.51 -1.30 -21.72
N GLN A 175 14.66 -0.84 -22.96
CA GLN A 175 15.84 -0.15 -23.50
C GLN A 175 16.23 1.10 -22.67
N GLY A 176 17.12 0.93 -21.71
CA GLY A 176 17.87 2.01 -21.06
C GLY A 176 19.38 1.78 -21.23
N PRO A 177 20.20 2.84 -21.22
CA PRO A 177 21.66 2.71 -21.34
C PRO A 177 22.18 1.78 -20.24
N GLN A 178 22.82 0.68 -20.63
CA GLN A 178 23.21 -0.41 -19.74
C GLN A 178 24.63 -0.16 -19.18
N PRO A 179 24.83 -0.02 -17.86
CA PRO A 179 26.10 -0.34 -17.23
C PRO A 179 26.02 -1.72 -16.56
N MET A 180 26.88 -2.66 -16.95
CA MET A 180 27.33 -3.84 -16.20
C MET A 180 26.36 -4.43 -15.13
N GLN A 181 25.17 -4.90 -15.52
CA GLN A 181 24.26 -5.57 -14.59
C GLN A 181 24.25 -7.08 -14.84
N THR A 182 24.37 -7.86 -13.76
CA THR A 182 24.25 -9.33 -13.72
C THR A 182 22.96 -9.79 -14.41
N GLU A 183 23.06 -10.80 -15.29
CA GLU A 183 21.90 -11.37 -15.98
C GLU A 183 20.85 -11.88 -14.98
N LYS A 184 19.65 -11.28 -15.00
CA LYS A 184 18.52 -11.79 -14.22
C LYS A 184 17.71 -12.78 -15.03
N ARG A 185 17.34 -13.89 -14.39
CA ARG A 185 16.50 -14.97 -14.94
C ARG A 185 15.19 -15.08 -14.15
N ILE A 186 14.19 -15.75 -14.72
CA ILE A 186 12.89 -15.99 -14.09
C ILE A 186 13.04 -16.75 -12.77
N GLY A 187 13.88 -17.79 -12.76
CA GLY A 187 14.18 -18.60 -11.57
C GLY A 187 13.20 -19.75 -11.33
N ASN A 188 13.67 -20.74 -10.55
CA ASN A 188 12.98 -22.02 -10.35
C ASN A 188 11.64 -21.88 -9.62
N VAL A 189 11.56 -20.95 -8.65
CA VAL A 189 10.35 -20.75 -7.84
C VAL A 189 9.17 -20.35 -8.73
N LEU A 190 9.32 -19.31 -9.55
CA LEU A 190 8.25 -18.84 -10.42
C LEU A 190 7.90 -19.89 -11.50
N SER A 191 8.91 -20.57 -12.03
CA SER A 191 8.69 -21.64 -13.02
C SER A 191 7.86 -22.80 -12.45
N SER A 192 8.18 -23.27 -11.25
CA SER A 192 7.44 -24.33 -10.55
C SER A 192 6.00 -23.91 -10.21
N LYS A 193 5.80 -22.66 -9.79
CA LYS A 193 4.46 -22.11 -9.56
C LYS A 193 3.63 -22.06 -10.84
N LEU A 194 4.23 -21.66 -11.96
CA LEU A 194 3.54 -21.66 -13.26
C LEU A 194 3.23 -23.08 -13.72
N TYR A 195 4.15 -24.03 -13.58
CA TYR A 195 3.86 -25.43 -13.88
C TYR A 195 2.65 -25.94 -13.06
N THR A 196 2.63 -25.66 -11.76
CA THR A 196 1.54 -26.02 -10.87
C THR A 196 0.23 -25.37 -11.31
N LEU A 197 0.21 -24.06 -11.59
CA LEU A 197 -0.98 -23.33 -12.04
C LEU A 197 -1.63 -23.94 -13.30
N TYR A 198 -0.82 -24.40 -14.26
CA TYR A 198 -1.31 -24.84 -15.56
C TYR A 198 -1.55 -26.36 -15.67
N ASN A 199 -1.06 -27.14 -14.70
CA ASN A 199 -1.20 -28.60 -14.70
C ASN A 199 -1.95 -29.16 -13.47
N ALA A 200 -2.04 -28.42 -12.36
CA ALA A 200 -2.79 -28.87 -11.19
C ALA A 200 -4.27 -29.06 -11.57
N ARG A 201 -4.85 -30.15 -11.07
CA ARG A 201 -6.28 -30.45 -11.18
C ARG A 201 -7.04 -30.13 -9.89
N ASP A 202 -6.31 -29.84 -8.82
CA ASP A 202 -6.86 -29.48 -7.51
C ASP A 202 -7.03 -27.96 -7.41
N GLU A 203 -8.24 -27.54 -7.07
CA GLU A 203 -8.64 -26.14 -6.91
C GLU A 203 -7.97 -25.47 -5.70
N ASN A 204 -7.56 -26.26 -4.70
CA ASN A 204 -6.92 -25.77 -3.46
C ASN A 204 -5.39 -25.80 -3.51
N SER A 205 -4.79 -26.15 -4.66
CA SER A 205 -3.34 -26.18 -4.80
C SER A 205 -2.77 -24.77 -4.65
N LEU A 206 -1.94 -24.56 -3.63
CA LEU A 206 -1.36 -23.26 -3.32
C LEU A 206 -0.23 -22.92 -4.29
N LEU A 207 -0.30 -21.72 -4.87
CA LEU A 207 0.73 -21.15 -5.75
C LEU A 207 1.84 -20.47 -4.98
#